data_AF-A0A0C3BDQ8-F1
#
_entry.id   AF-A0A0C3BDQ8-F1
#
_cell.length_a   1.000
_cell.length_b   1.000
_cell.length_c   1.000
_cell.angle_alpha   90.00
_cell.angle_beta   90.00
_cell.angle_gamma   90.00
#
_symmetry.space_group_name_H-M   'P 1'
#
loop_
_entity.id
_entity.type
_entity.pdbx_description
1 polymer ?
#
loop_
_entity_poly.entity_id
_entity_poly.type
_entity_poly.pdbx_seq_one_letter_code
_entity_poly.pdbx_strand_id
1 'polypeptide(L)'
;MTSDPIHIQKQLLCFVIGVPGYLQLRDHIPIPDSAKPEDDSLQLPSEFSETQRDDLGLTSLAAIEYDLREGQARDANKTFNYNIAFKKTNVFGQRANTRARSFLQSLSKAAAYKYRRAHAALLKLGLPSDDLVFQSLHDVQLYGQLAVRKGYQRSRKSIGVRIWFRERANRDCHQEEAEILEADFERTVLSYSCMAEIWTEMAERCTQQLGAAAYARKKAVMYRDFANDVSKVYADAKEEADKADMKARQP
;
A
#
# COMPACT_ATOMS: atom_id res chain seq x y z
N MET A 1 26.33 -44.68 -16.06
CA MET A 1 26.48 -44.20 -14.67
C MET A 1 27.17 -42.85 -14.72
N THR A 2 26.42 -41.79 -14.98
CA THR A 2 26.87 -40.40 -14.89
C THR A 2 25.69 -39.64 -14.32
N SER A 3 25.61 -39.60 -12.99
CA SER A 3 24.59 -38.84 -12.28
C SER A 3 24.96 -37.36 -12.36
N ASP A 4 24.15 -36.58 -13.07
CA ASP A 4 24.37 -35.15 -13.25
C ASP A 4 24.36 -34.42 -11.90
N PRO A 5 25.38 -33.58 -11.62
CA PRO A 5 25.53 -32.90 -10.32
C PRO A 5 24.40 -31.90 -10.01
N ILE A 6 23.60 -31.52 -11.00
CA ILE A 6 22.42 -30.65 -10.86
C ILE A 6 21.25 -31.39 -10.18
N HIS A 7 21.17 -32.72 -10.30
CA HIS A 7 20.09 -33.51 -9.71
C HIS A 7 20.23 -33.62 -8.18
N ILE A 8 21.47 -33.69 -7.69
CA ILE A 8 21.77 -33.83 -6.25
C ILE A 8 21.58 -32.49 -5.51
N GLN A 9 21.91 -31.35 -6.15
CA GLN A 9 21.64 -30.03 -5.54
C GLN A 9 20.14 -29.71 -5.43
N LYS A 10 19.31 -30.21 -6.36
CA LYS A 10 17.84 -30.01 -6.31
C LYS A 10 17.16 -30.81 -5.20
N GLN A 11 17.74 -31.94 -4.79
CA GLN A 11 17.16 -32.80 -3.74
C GLN A 11 17.44 -32.25 -2.32
N LEU A 12 18.59 -31.60 -2.13
CA LEU A 12 18.99 -31.02 -0.85
C LEU A 12 18.26 -29.71 -0.51
N LEU A 13 17.84 -28.91 -1.50
CA LEU A 13 17.08 -27.67 -1.23
C LEU A 13 15.62 -27.94 -0.80
N CYS A 14 15.03 -29.07 -1.21
CA CYS A 14 13.66 -29.46 -0.86
C CYS A 14 13.52 -30.02 0.57
N PHE A 15 14.60 -30.45 1.21
CA PHE A 15 14.51 -31.13 2.51
C PHE A 15 14.59 -30.18 3.72
N VAL A 16 15.03 -28.93 3.54
CA VAL A 16 15.31 -28.00 4.65
C VAL A 16 14.11 -27.13 5.03
N ILE A 17 13.07 -27.04 4.21
CA ILE A 17 11.87 -26.24 4.51
C ILE A 17 10.64 -27.15 4.50
N GLY A 18 10.40 -27.81 5.63
CA GLY A 18 9.23 -28.65 5.87
C GLY A 18 7.93 -27.84 5.95
N VAL A 19 7.46 -27.34 4.81
CA VAL A 19 6.09 -26.82 4.66
C VAL A 19 5.31 -27.86 3.86
N PRO A 20 4.38 -28.61 4.49
CA PRO A 20 3.73 -29.78 3.88
C PRO A 20 2.82 -29.50 2.67
N GLY A 21 2.70 -28.25 2.21
CA GLY A 21 1.96 -27.86 0.99
C GLY A 21 2.81 -27.64 -0.27
N TYR A 22 4.14 -27.51 -0.17
CA TYR A 22 4.97 -27.07 -1.31
C TYR A 22 5.14 -28.11 -2.44
N LEU A 23 4.82 -29.38 -2.19
CA LEU A 23 4.99 -30.45 -3.17
C LEU A 23 3.93 -30.45 -4.28
N GLN A 24 2.71 -29.96 -4.03
CA GLN A 24 1.62 -29.97 -5.01
C GLN A 24 1.65 -28.74 -5.95
N LEU A 25 2.22 -27.63 -5.49
CA LEU A 25 2.32 -26.41 -6.30
C LEU A 25 3.26 -26.62 -7.50
N ARG A 26 4.31 -27.43 -7.34
CA ARG A 26 5.41 -27.61 -8.30
C ARG A 26 4.96 -28.18 -9.65
N ASP A 27 3.95 -29.05 -9.66
CA ASP A 27 3.44 -29.69 -10.88
C ASP A 27 2.59 -28.72 -11.73
N HIS A 28 2.11 -27.64 -11.11
CA HIS A 28 1.34 -26.59 -11.77
C HIS A 28 2.18 -25.36 -12.16
N ILE A 29 3.50 -25.36 -11.91
CA ILE A 29 4.42 -24.28 -12.30
C ILE A 29 5.01 -24.58 -13.68
N PRO A 30 4.60 -23.87 -14.76
CA PRO A 30 5.32 -23.91 -16.02
C PRO A 30 6.76 -23.45 -15.79
N ILE A 31 7.71 -24.10 -16.45
CA ILE A 31 9.10 -23.67 -16.41
C ILE A 31 9.16 -22.28 -17.07
N PRO A 32 9.59 -21.23 -16.36
CA PRO A 32 9.61 -19.86 -16.90
C PRO A 32 10.50 -19.78 -18.15
N ASP A 33 10.02 -19.08 -19.17
CA ASP A 33 10.79 -18.87 -20.40
C ASP A 33 11.85 -17.78 -20.14
N SER A 34 13.12 -18.19 -20.07
CA SER A 34 14.21 -17.26 -19.77
C SER A 34 14.40 -16.16 -20.83
N ALA A 35 13.73 -16.26 -21.99
CA ALA A 35 13.79 -15.26 -23.04
C ALA A 35 12.90 -14.04 -22.77
N LYS A 36 11.81 -14.19 -22.00
CA LYS A 36 10.84 -13.12 -21.69
C LYS A 36 10.24 -13.27 -20.29
N PRO A 37 11.03 -13.05 -19.23
CA PRO A 37 10.57 -13.18 -17.85
C PRO A 37 9.42 -12.21 -17.51
N GLU A 38 9.22 -11.15 -18.29
CA GLU A 38 8.12 -10.19 -18.11
C GLU A 38 6.73 -10.70 -18.53
N ASP A 39 6.67 -11.72 -19.39
CA ASP A 39 5.44 -12.33 -19.87
C ASP A 39 5.02 -13.55 -19.02
N ASP A 40 5.91 -14.00 -18.13
CA ASP A 40 5.63 -15.10 -17.22
C ASP A 40 4.57 -14.71 -16.17
N SER A 41 3.54 -15.53 -16.05
CA SER A 41 2.48 -15.33 -15.05
C SER A 41 3.02 -15.62 -13.66
N LEU A 42 2.88 -14.64 -12.74
CA LEU A 42 3.41 -14.70 -11.38
C LEU A 42 2.68 -15.72 -10.46
N GLN A 43 1.70 -16.46 -10.98
CA GLN A 43 0.95 -17.53 -10.28
C GLN A 43 0.45 -17.10 -8.91
N LEU A 44 -0.32 -16.01 -8.91
CA LEU A 44 -0.88 -15.48 -7.68
C LEU A 44 -2.12 -16.29 -7.25
N PRO A 45 -2.45 -16.35 -5.95
CA PRO A 45 -3.67 -17.01 -5.46
C PRO A 45 -4.95 -16.65 -6.24
N SER A 46 -5.05 -15.41 -6.74
CA SER A 46 -6.16 -14.94 -7.58
C SER A 46 -6.25 -15.61 -8.97
N GLU A 47 -5.23 -16.32 -9.43
CA GLU A 47 -5.25 -17.09 -10.68
C GLU A 47 -5.88 -18.48 -10.51
N PHE A 48 -5.92 -18.99 -9.28
CA PHE A 48 -6.51 -20.28 -8.94
C PHE A 48 -7.99 -20.13 -8.54
N SER A 49 -8.80 -21.13 -8.87
CA SER A 49 -10.19 -21.21 -8.37
C SER A 49 -10.22 -21.50 -6.86
N GLU A 50 -11.35 -21.24 -6.22
CA GLU A 50 -11.52 -21.45 -4.77
C GLU A 50 -11.18 -22.88 -4.34
N THR A 51 -11.67 -23.89 -5.07
CA THR A 51 -11.38 -25.30 -4.78
C THR A 51 -9.89 -25.62 -4.93
N GLN A 52 -9.22 -25.06 -5.95
CA GLN A 52 -7.78 -25.26 -6.16
C GLN A 52 -6.94 -24.57 -5.08
N ARG A 53 -7.41 -23.44 -4.53
CA ARG A 53 -6.72 -22.77 -3.42
C ARG A 53 -6.77 -23.60 -2.15
N ASP A 54 -7.90 -24.23 -1.87
CA ASP A 54 -8.07 -25.09 -0.70
C ASP A 54 -7.24 -26.37 -0.85
N ASP A 55 -7.25 -27.00 -2.03
CA ASP A 55 -6.43 -28.18 -2.32
C ASP A 55 -4.92 -27.89 -2.17
N LEU A 56 -4.46 -26.72 -2.64
CA LEU A 56 -3.06 -26.29 -2.57
C LEU A 56 -2.67 -25.66 -1.22
N GLY A 57 -3.62 -25.50 -0.29
CA GLY A 57 -3.39 -24.84 1.00
C GLY A 57 -3.02 -23.35 0.88
N LEU A 58 -3.47 -22.68 -0.18
CA LEU A 58 -3.20 -21.26 -0.47
C LEU A 58 -4.18 -20.29 0.21
N THR A 59 -5.09 -20.77 1.04
CA THR A 59 -6.15 -19.97 1.66
C THR A 59 -5.60 -18.80 2.48
N SER A 60 -4.51 -18.99 3.22
CA SER A 60 -3.84 -17.92 3.98
C SER A 60 -3.15 -16.90 3.06
N LEU A 61 -2.52 -17.35 1.98
CA LEU A 61 -1.87 -16.49 1.00
C LEU A 61 -2.90 -15.70 0.17
N ALA A 62 -4.06 -16.30 -0.09
CA ALA A 62 -5.19 -15.66 -0.75
C ALA A 62 -5.77 -14.50 0.08
N ALA A 63 -5.82 -14.64 1.40
CA ALA A 63 -6.22 -13.55 2.30
C ALA A 63 -5.22 -12.39 2.24
N ILE A 64 -3.92 -12.67 2.28
CA ILE A 64 -2.89 -11.63 2.14
C ILE A 64 -2.95 -10.96 0.77
N GLU A 65 -3.14 -11.73 -0.32
CA GLU A 65 -3.33 -11.13 -1.64
C GLU A 65 -4.59 -10.26 -1.67
N TYR A 66 -5.69 -10.70 -1.06
CA TYR A 66 -6.92 -9.92 -0.98
C TYR A 66 -6.66 -8.53 -0.38
N ASP A 67 -5.99 -8.46 0.78
CA ASP A 67 -5.65 -7.21 1.44
C ASP A 67 -4.73 -6.32 0.57
N LEU A 68 -3.74 -6.92 -0.09
CA LEU A 68 -2.86 -6.21 -1.03
C LEU A 68 -3.63 -5.65 -2.24
N ARG A 69 -4.58 -6.41 -2.79
CA ARG A 69 -5.42 -5.97 -3.92
C ARG A 69 -6.41 -4.88 -3.49
N GLU A 70 -6.92 -4.97 -2.27
CA GLU A 70 -7.74 -3.91 -1.68
C GLU A 70 -6.95 -2.60 -1.60
N GLY A 71 -5.73 -2.64 -1.06
CA GLY A 71 -4.82 -1.50 -1.03
C GLY A 71 -4.56 -0.92 -2.44
N GLN A 72 -4.24 -1.78 -3.41
CA GLN A 72 -4.03 -1.36 -4.81
C GLN A 72 -5.25 -0.66 -5.42
N ALA A 73 -6.46 -1.15 -5.13
CA ALA A 73 -7.70 -0.54 -5.59
C ALA A 73 -7.95 0.82 -4.93
N ARG A 74 -7.68 0.94 -3.62
CA ARG A 74 -7.76 2.21 -2.87
C ARG A 74 -6.76 3.24 -3.39
N ASP A 75 -5.51 2.86 -3.63
CA ASP A 75 -4.47 3.73 -4.17
C ASP A 75 -4.80 4.25 -5.58
N ALA A 76 -5.35 3.38 -6.43
CA ALA A 76 -5.79 3.77 -7.76
C ALA A 76 -6.91 4.83 -7.68
N ASN A 77 -7.86 4.65 -6.76
CA ASN A 77 -8.91 5.63 -6.49
C ASN A 77 -8.37 6.94 -5.93
N LYS A 78 -7.41 6.89 -5.00
CA LYS A 78 -6.72 8.06 -4.45
C LYS A 78 -6.04 8.87 -5.55
N THR A 79 -5.29 8.19 -6.42
CA THR A 79 -4.62 8.79 -7.60
C THR A 79 -5.64 9.47 -8.52
N PHE A 80 -6.75 8.79 -8.82
CA PHE A 80 -7.82 9.36 -9.64
C PHE A 80 -8.40 10.62 -9.02
N ASN A 81 -8.72 10.59 -7.72
CA ASN A 81 -9.28 11.72 -6.99
C ASN A 81 -8.31 12.90 -6.93
N TYR A 82 -7.02 12.65 -6.71
CA TYR A 82 -5.98 13.67 -6.76
C TYR A 82 -5.94 14.37 -8.12
N ASN A 83 -5.98 13.61 -9.23
CA ASN A 83 -5.96 14.19 -10.58
C ASN A 83 -7.18 15.09 -10.84
N ILE A 84 -8.36 14.72 -10.32
CA ILE A 84 -9.57 15.55 -10.42
C ILE A 84 -9.44 16.82 -9.58
N ALA A 85 -8.96 16.72 -8.35
CA ALA A 85 -8.73 17.88 -7.47
C ALA A 85 -7.67 18.82 -8.08
N PHE A 86 -6.54 18.28 -8.54
CA PHE A 86 -5.48 19.03 -9.22
C PHE A 86 -6.02 19.79 -10.42
N LYS A 87 -6.84 19.13 -11.27
CA LYS A 87 -7.48 19.81 -12.40
C LYS A 87 -8.36 20.97 -11.95
N LYS A 88 -9.17 20.78 -10.90
CA LYS A 88 -10.08 21.81 -10.38
C LYS A 88 -9.31 23.02 -9.85
N THR A 89 -8.18 22.80 -9.20
CA THR A 89 -7.40 23.87 -8.54
C THR A 89 -6.39 24.55 -9.46
N ASN A 90 -5.82 23.84 -10.44
CA ASN A 90 -4.69 24.35 -11.21
C ASN A 90 -4.99 24.62 -12.69
N VAL A 91 -6.07 24.05 -13.25
CA VAL A 91 -6.35 24.14 -14.70
C VAL A 91 -7.57 25.01 -14.95
N PHE A 92 -7.33 26.29 -15.23
CA PHE A 92 -8.36 27.28 -15.54
C PHE A 92 -8.26 27.80 -16.98
N GLY A 93 -9.41 28.20 -17.54
CA GLY A 93 -9.48 28.78 -18.89
C GLY A 93 -9.40 27.75 -20.03
N GLN A 94 -9.84 28.16 -21.22
CA GLN A 94 -10.00 27.27 -22.37
C GLN A 94 -8.67 26.72 -22.90
N ARG A 95 -7.65 27.59 -23.06
CA ARG A 95 -6.35 27.19 -23.60
C ARG A 95 -5.60 26.20 -22.70
N ALA A 96 -5.58 26.43 -21.38
CA ALA A 96 -4.91 25.55 -20.43
C ALA A 96 -5.63 24.19 -20.34
N ASN A 97 -6.97 24.20 -20.36
CA ASN A 97 -7.76 22.98 -20.42
C ASN A 97 -7.45 22.13 -21.66
N THR A 98 -7.35 22.74 -22.84
CA THR A 98 -7.02 22.01 -24.08
C THR A 98 -5.62 21.39 -24.01
N ARG A 99 -4.62 22.13 -23.51
CA ARG A 99 -3.24 21.64 -23.38
C ARG A 99 -3.12 20.50 -22.36
N ALA A 100 -3.84 20.56 -21.25
CA ALA A 100 -3.79 19.55 -20.19
C ALA A 100 -4.68 18.32 -20.45
N ARG A 101 -5.58 18.37 -21.44
CA ARG A 101 -6.64 17.36 -21.62
C ARG A 101 -6.10 15.96 -21.90
N SER A 102 -5.17 15.82 -22.85
CA SER A 102 -4.62 14.51 -23.24
C SER A 102 -3.80 13.88 -22.12
N PHE A 103 -3.01 14.69 -21.41
CA PHE A 103 -2.22 14.25 -20.27
C PHE A 103 -3.08 13.82 -19.08
N LEU A 104 -4.08 14.62 -18.69
CA LEU A 104 -5.01 14.22 -17.62
C LEU A 104 -5.83 12.97 -18.01
N GLN A 105 -6.12 12.79 -19.29
CA GLN A 105 -6.79 11.61 -19.80
C GLN A 105 -5.90 10.35 -19.72
N SER A 106 -4.60 10.44 -20.04
CA SER A 106 -3.69 9.30 -19.90
C SER A 106 -3.52 8.91 -18.43
N LEU A 107 -3.38 9.88 -17.52
CA LEU A 107 -3.31 9.63 -16.08
C LEU A 107 -4.58 8.96 -15.55
N SER A 108 -5.76 9.45 -15.97
CA SER A 108 -7.03 8.85 -15.58
C SER A 108 -7.14 7.40 -16.07
N LYS A 109 -6.75 7.13 -17.32
CA LYS A 109 -6.74 5.77 -17.89
C LYS A 109 -5.79 4.84 -17.16
N ALA A 110 -4.59 5.32 -16.82
CA ALA A 110 -3.61 4.54 -16.08
C ALA A 110 -4.11 4.15 -14.68
N ALA A 111 -4.72 5.10 -13.95
CA ALA A 111 -5.35 4.80 -12.67
C ALA A 111 -6.51 3.80 -12.81
N ALA A 112 -7.36 3.98 -13.82
CA ALA A 112 -8.48 3.07 -14.09
C ALA A 112 -8.01 1.64 -14.44
N TYR A 113 -6.93 1.51 -15.20
CA TYR A 113 -6.33 0.21 -15.51
C TYR A 113 -5.86 -0.51 -14.25
N LYS A 114 -5.14 0.18 -13.35
CA LYS A 114 -4.70 -0.37 -12.06
C LYS A 114 -5.89 -0.84 -11.23
N TYR A 115 -6.93 -0.01 -11.13
CA TYR A 115 -8.15 -0.38 -10.42
C TYR A 115 -8.82 -1.61 -11.01
N ARG A 116 -9.00 -1.68 -12.33
CA ARG A 116 -9.61 -2.85 -13.01
C ARG A 116 -8.83 -4.13 -12.79
N ARG A 117 -7.50 -4.05 -12.86
CA ARG A 117 -6.63 -5.20 -12.61
C ARG A 117 -6.79 -5.72 -11.18
N ALA A 118 -6.81 -4.82 -10.20
CA ALA A 118 -7.03 -5.18 -8.80
C ALA A 118 -8.45 -5.73 -8.56
N HIS A 119 -9.48 -5.09 -9.13
CA HIS A 119 -10.89 -5.51 -9.02
C HIS A 119 -11.13 -6.89 -9.62
N ALA A 120 -10.56 -7.19 -10.79
CA ALA A 120 -10.66 -8.51 -11.41
C ALA A 120 -10.03 -9.60 -10.54
N ALA A 121 -8.93 -9.31 -9.85
CA ALA A 121 -8.31 -10.25 -8.91
C ALA A 121 -9.19 -10.44 -7.66
N LEU A 122 -9.75 -9.36 -7.10
CA LEU A 122 -10.66 -9.41 -5.95
C LEU A 122 -11.90 -10.27 -6.24
N LEU A 123 -12.51 -10.14 -7.42
CA LEU A 123 -13.65 -10.99 -7.84
C LEU A 123 -13.30 -12.48 -7.83
N LYS A 124 -12.07 -12.84 -8.22
CA LYS A 124 -11.60 -14.24 -8.19
C LYS A 124 -11.26 -14.73 -6.79
N LEU A 125 -10.88 -13.84 -5.89
CA LEU A 125 -10.56 -14.15 -4.49
C LEU A 125 -11.79 -14.27 -3.59
N GLY A 126 -12.99 -13.91 -4.07
CA GLY A 126 -14.25 -14.08 -3.34
C GLY A 126 -15.01 -12.78 -3.07
N LEU A 127 -14.62 -11.66 -3.70
CA LEU A 127 -15.40 -10.42 -3.60
C LEU A 127 -16.79 -10.63 -4.24
N PRO A 128 -17.90 -10.32 -3.53
CA PRO A 128 -19.22 -10.40 -4.12
C PRO A 128 -19.36 -9.39 -5.26
N SER A 129 -19.94 -9.83 -6.39
CA SER A 129 -20.09 -9.01 -7.59
C SER A 129 -20.95 -7.75 -7.37
N ASP A 130 -21.82 -7.78 -6.36
CA ASP A 130 -22.70 -6.67 -5.97
C ASP A 130 -22.11 -5.81 -4.84
N ASP A 131 -20.81 -5.96 -4.56
CA ASP A 131 -20.18 -5.13 -3.54
C ASP A 131 -20.32 -3.64 -3.90
N LEU A 132 -20.83 -2.91 -2.91
CA LEU A 132 -21.00 -1.48 -3.00
C LEU A 132 -19.62 -0.80 -3.01
N VAL A 133 -18.65 -1.31 -2.24
CA VAL A 133 -17.35 -0.66 -2.03
C VAL A 133 -16.49 -0.72 -3.29
N PHE A 134 -16.34 -1.89 -3.90
CA PHE A 134 -15.55 -2.07 -5.12
C PHE A 134 -16.43 -2.42 -6.33
N GLN A 135 -16.91 -1.39 -7.03
CA GLN A 135 -17.76 -1.54 -8.21
C GLN A 135 -16.96 -1.66 -9.51
N SER A 136 -17.51 -2.37 -10.49
CA SER A 136 -16.94 -2.45 -11.83
C SER A 136 -16.83 -1.05 -12.48
N LEU A 137 -15.61 -0.63 -12.80
CA LEU A 137 -15.33 0.68 -13.39
C LEU A 137 -15.37 0.64 -14.93
N HIS A 138 -16.41 1.24 -15.52
CA HIS A 138 -16.53 1.35 -16.98
C HIS A 138 -15.87 2.62 -17.54
N ASP A 139 -15.37 2.56 -18.78
CA ASP A 139 -14.72 3.70 -19.46
C ASP A 139 -15.59 4.96 -19.52
N VAL A 140 -16.91 4.78 -19.62
CA VAL A 140 -17.88 5.89 -19.63
C VAL A 140 -17.88 6.68 -18.31
N GLN A 141 -17.56 6.02 -17.20
CA GLN A 141 -17.52 6.62 -15.87
C GLN A 141 -16.23 7.41 -15.62
N LEU A 142 -15.17 7.16 -16.43
CA LEU A 142 -13.89 7.85 -16.34
C LEU A 142 -13.97 9.32 -16.74
N TYR A 143 -14.91 9.65 -17.63
CA TYR A 143 -15.09 10.98 -18.19
C TYR A 143 -16.40 11.59 -17.70
N GLY A 144 -16.36 12.23 -16.53
CA GLY A 144 -17.54 12.87 -15.91
C GLY A 144 -18.35 13.84 -16.79
N GLN A 145 -17.80 14.28 -17.93
CA GLN A 145 -18.49 15.09 -18.94
C GLN A 145 -19.49 14.31 -19.82
N LEU A 146 -19.33 13.00 -20.03
CA LEU A 146 -20.21 12.23 -20.93
C LEU A 146 -21.47 11.71 -20.23
N ALA A 147 -21.40 11.46 -18.92
CA ALA A 147 -22.54 10.98 -18.13
C ALA A 147 -23.65 12.04 -17.95
N VAL A 148 -23.35 13.33 -18.13
CA VAL A 148 -24.35 14.41 -18.01
C VAL A 148 -25.09 14.66 -19.33
N ARG A 149 -24.46 14.37 -20.49
CA ARG A 149 -25.04 14.67 -21.82
C ARG A 149 -26.01 13.61 -22.34
N LYS A 150 -25.86 12.34 -21.97
CA LYS A 150 -26.76 11.26 -22.39
C LYS A 150 -27.83 10.98 -21.33
N GLY A 151 -28.68 11.96 -21.00
CA GLY A 151 -29.95 11.74 -20.30
C GLY A 151 -29.95 10.81 -19.07
N TYR A 152 -28.80 10.62 -18.40
CA TYR A 152 -28.71 9.74 -17.24
C TYR A 152 -29.29 10.55 -16.09
N GLN A 153 -30.61 10.46 -15.92
CA GLN A 153 -31.35 10.99 -14.79
C GLN A 153 -30.74 10.33 -13.54
N ARG A 154 -29.71 10.98 -12.97
CA ARG A 154 -29.06 10.50 -11.76
C ARG A 154 -30.11 10.53 -10.68
N SER A 155 -30.64 9.35 -10.34
CA SER A 155 -31.37 9.18 -9.09
C SER A 155 -30.51 9.77 -7.98
N ARG A 156 -31.10 10.61 -7.12
CA ARG A 156 -30.42 11.23 -5.97
C ARG A 156 -29.67 10.17 -5.13
N LYS A 157 -30.14 8.91 -5.15
CA LYS A 157 -29.48 7.75 -4.53
C LYS A 157 -28.07 7.47 -5.08
N SER A 158 -27.85 7.55 -6.40
CA SER A 158 -26.57 7.21 -7.04
C SER A 158 -25.47 8.26 -6.84
N ILE A 159 -25.85 9.52 -6.60
CA ILE A 159 -24.92 10.60 -6.26
C ILE A 159 -24.49 10.51 -4.80
N GLY A 160 -25.45 10.25 -3.88
CA GLY A 160 -25.16 10.08 -2.46
C GLY A 160 -24.19 8.93 -2.20
N VAL A 161 -24.38 7.82 -2.90
CA VAL A 161 -23.51 6.64 -2.82
C VAL A 161 -22.07 6.96 -3.29
N ARG A 162 -21.88 7.69 -4.39
CA ARG A 162 -20.54 8.09 -4.89
C ARG A 162 -19.82 9.09 -3.99
N ILE A 163 -20.56 10.04 -3.40
CA ILE A 163 -20.01 11.00 -2.44
C ILE A 163 -19.66 10.27 -1.14
N TRP A 164 -20.52 9.37 -0.66
CA TRP A 164 -20.25 8.55 0.51
C TRP A 164 -19.01 7.67 0.32
N PHE A 165 -18.79 7.07 -0.86
CA PHE A 165 -17.54 6.35 -1.15
C PHE A 165 -16.32 7.25 -1.14
N ARG A 166 -16.43 8.48 -1.64
CA ARG A 166 -15.33 9.44 -1.63
C ARG A 166 -14.97 9.83 -0.19
N GLU A 167 -15.96 10.17 0.62
CA GLU A 167 -15.74 10.55 2.02
C GLU A 167 -15.25 9.36 2.86
N ARG A 168 -15.79 8.15 2.62
CA ARG A 168 -15.36 6.93 3.31
C ARG A 168 -13.94 6.53 2.94
N ALA A 169 -13.59 6.50 1.65
CA ALA A 169 -12.24 6.18 1.21
C ALA A 169 -11.22 7.23 1.70
N ASN A 170 -11.59 8.52 1.71
CA ASN A 170 -10.74 9.56 2.30
C ASN A 170 -10.54 9.33 3.80
N ARG A 171 -11.62 9.04 4.55
CA ARG A 171 -11.52 8.75 5.98
C ARG A 171 -10.63 7.54 6.24
N ASP A 172 -10.83 6.46 5.50
CA ASP A 172 -10.06 5.22 5.67
C ASP A 172 -8.58 5.46 5.31
N CYS A 173 -8.28 6.25 4.26
CA CYS A 173 -6.89 6.67 3.97
C CYS A 173 -6.29 7.58 5.05
N HIS A 174 -7.07 8.51 5.62
CA HIS A 174 -6.57 9.38 6.68
C HIS A 174 -6.28 8.59 7.96
N GLN A 175 -7.08 7.57 8.25
CA GLN A 175 -6.84 6.65 9.35
C GLN A 175 -5.56 5.84 9.13
N GLU A 176 -5.38 5.27 7.94
CA GLU A 176 -4.16 4.53 7.58
C GLU A 176 -2.91 5.44 7.61
N GLU A 177 -3.00 6.66 7.09
CA GLU A 177 -1.91 7.64 7.17
C GLU A 177 -1.56 8.00 8.63
N ALA A 178 -2.55 8.10 9.52
CA ALA A 178 -2.32 8.34 10.93
C ALA A 178 -1.59 7.17 11.61
N GLU A 179 -1.98 5.93 11.31
CA GLU A 179 -1.35 4.71 11.83
C GLU A 179 0.10 4.57 11.35
N ILE A 180 0.36 4.85 10.07
CA ILE A 180 1.72 4.85 9.51
C ILE A 180 2.58 5.92 10.19
N LEU A 181 2.04 7.14 10.35
CA LEU A 181 2.77 8.23 11.02
C LEU A 181 3.09 7.89 12.47
N GLU A 182 2.14 7.34 13.24
CA GLU A 182 2.37 6.89 14.62
C GLU A 182 3.51 5.86 14.67
N ALA A 183 3.47 4.85 13.80
CA ALA A 183 4.53 3.84 13.73
C ALA A 183 5.90 4.44 13.33
N ASP A 184 5.93 5.43 12.43
CA ASP A 184 7.18 6.10 12.04
C ASP A 184 7.74 6.98 13.16
N PHE A 185 6.89 7.66 13.94
CA PHE A 185 7.32 8.36 15.13
C PHE A 185 7.94 7.40 16.16
N GLU A 186 7.29 6.28 16.45
CA GLU A 186 7.81 5.25 17.35
C GLU A 186 9.17 4.72 16.91
N ARG A 187 9.31 4.36 15.62
CA ARG A 187 10.59 3.91 15.05
C ARG A 187 11.69 4.98 15.17
N THR A 188 11.35 6.25 14.97
CA THR A 188 12.31 7.36 15.05
C THR A 188 12.82 7.53 16.48
N VAL A 189 11.92 7.48 17.47
CA VAL A 189 12.28 7.54 18.89
C VAL A 189 13.17 6.36 19.27
N LEU A 190 12.80 5.14 18.88
CA LEU A 190 13.61 3.94 19.15
C LEU A 190 15.00 4.02 18.52
N SER A 191 15.09 4.50 17.27
CA SER A 191 16.36 4.68 16.57
C SER A 191 17.28 5.67 17.31
N TYR A 192 16.74 6.81 17.76
CA TYR A 192 17.53 7.79 18.52
C TYR A 192 17.95 7.28 19.90
N SER A 193 17.07 6.60 20.61
CA SER A 193 17.39 5.96 21.90
C SER A 193 18.50 4.92 21.75
N CYS A 194 18.40 4.03 20.75
CA CYS A 194 19.43 3.03 20.43
C CYS A 194 20.78 3.70 20.12
N MET A 195 20.79 4.77 19.31
CA MET A 195 22.02 5.51 19.04
C MET A 195 22.59 6.16 20.30
N ALA A 196 21.76 6.70 21.19
CA ALA A 196 22.21 7.26 22.46
C ALA A 196 22.88 6.20 23.36
N GLU A 197 22.34 4.99 23.40
CA GLU A 197 22.91 3.85 24.12
C GLU A 197 24.25 3.43 23.53
N ILE A 198 24.35 3.25 22.21
CA ILE A 198 25.60 2.90 21.52
C ILE A 198 26.69 3.94 21.80
N TRP A 199 26.36 5.23 21.74
CA TRP A 199 27.32 6.29 22.08
C TRP A 199 27.72 6.31 23.56
N THR A 200 26.81 5.92 24.46
CA THR A 200 27.10 5.78 25.89
C THR A 200 28.07 4.62 26.13
N GLU A 201 27.81 3.47 25.52
CA GLU A 201 28.66 2.30 25.60
C GLU A 201 30.06 2.56 25.03
N MET A 202 30.16 3.25 23.88
CA MET A 202 31.45 3.65 23.33
C MET A 202 32.23 4.58 24.27
N ALA A 203 31.55 5.47 25.01
CA ALA A 203 32.21 6.31 25.99
C ALA A 203 32.77 5.51 27.18
N GLU A 204 32.08 4.45 27.59
CA GLU A 204 32.51 3.55 28.67
C GLU A 204 33.69 2.67 28.24
N ARG A 205 33.70 2.21 26.99
CA ARG A 205 34.81 1.44 26.43
C ARG A 205 36.07 2.29 26.22
N CYS A 206 35.93 3.58 25.92
CA CYS A 206 37.04 4.49 25.63
C CYS A 206 37.56 5.27 26.86
N THR A 207 37.49 4.70 28.07
CA THR A 207 37.90 5.37 29.33
C THR A 207 39.35 5.83 29.38
N GLN A 208 40.25 5.19 28.62
CA GLN A 208 41.67 5.57 28.55
C GLN A 208 41.90 6.84 27.70
N GLN A 209 40.98 7.20 26.80
CA GLN A 209 41.08 8.37 25.92
C GLN A 209 40.02 9.41 26.30
N LEU A 210 40.36 10.27 27.27
CA LEU A 210 39.45 11.29 27.84
C LEU A 210 38.72 12.13 26.77
N GLY A 211 39.40 12.52 25.68
CA GLY A 211 38.79 13.30 24.59
C GLY A 211 37.75 12.52 23.79
N ALA A 212 38.04 11.27 23.45
CA ALA A 212 37.12 10.40 22.71
C ALA A 212 35.90 10.04 23.57
N ALA A 213 36.12 9.73 24.86
CA ALA A 213 35.04 9.49 25.82
C ALA A 213 34.14 10.72 26.01
N ALA A 214 34.71 11.92 26.12
CA ALA A 214 33.94 13.16 26.23
C ALA A 214 33.10 13.44 24.97
N TYR A 215 33.65 13.21 23.78
CA TYR A 215 32.91 13.36 22.52
C TYR A 215 31.75 12.36 22.42
N ALA A 216 31.99 11.09 22.77
CA ALA A 216 30.98 10.06 22.73
C ALA A 216 29.82 10.35 23.71
N ARG A 217 30.12 10.82 24.93
CA ARG A 217 29.09 11.30 25.88
C ARG A 217 28.29 12.47 25.32
N LYS A 218 28.94 13.44 24.67
CA LYS A 218 28.25 14.56 24.03
C LYS A 218 27.28 14.08 22.95
N LYS A 219 27.67 13.08 22.15
CA LYS A 219 26.81 12.48 21.12
C LYS A 219 25.66 11.69 21.72
N ALA A 220 25.90 10.95 22.80
CA ALA A 220 24.84 10.25 23.52
C ALA A 220 23.75 11.20 24.03
N VAL A 221 24.15 12.32 24.64
CA VAL A 221 23.21 13.36 25.09
C VAL A 221 22.44 13.96 23.91
N MET A 222 23.12 14.33 22.83
CA MET A 222 22.48 14.88 21.63
C MET A 222 21.38 13.95 21.06
N TYR A 223 21.64 12.65 20.95
CA TYR A 223 20.63 11.70 20.46
C TYR A 223 19.48 11.50 21.45
N ARG A 224 19.75 11.56 22.76
CA ARG A 224 18.71 11.53 23.79
C ARG A 224 17.81 12.76 23.69
N ASP A 225 18.39 13.93 23.45
CA ASP A 225 17.64 15.17 23.25
C ASP A 225 16.75 15.06 22.00
N PHE A 226 17.24 14.52 20.89
CA PHE A 226 16.42 14.27 19.70
C PHE A 226 15.27 13.29 19.96
N ALA A 227 15.48 12.22 20.73
CA ALA A 227 14.41 11.30 21.10
C ALA A 227 13.32 12.02 21.93
N ASN A 228 13.73 12.87 22.86
CA ASN A 228 12.82 13.67 23.69
C ASN A 228 12.05 14.71 22.86
N ASP A 229 12.74 15.42 21.96
CA ASP A 229 12.14 16.43 21.09
C ASP A 229 11.08 15.81 20.18
N VAL A 230 11.38 14.67 19.55
CA VAL A 230 10.42 13.95 18.71
C VAL A 230 9.22 13.48 19.53
N SER A 231 9.47 12.91 20.71
CA SER A 231 8.39 12.45 21.59
C SER A 231 7.48 13.59 22.03
N LYS A 232 8.05 14.77 22.31
CA LYS A 232 7.29 15.96 22.67
C LYS A 232 6.45 16.49 21.51
N VAL A 233 7.05 16.65 20.33
CA VAL A 233 6.33 17.10 19.12
C VAL A 233 5.18 16.15 18.79
N TYR A 234 5.40 14.85 18.95
CA TYR A 234 4.37 13.85 18.73
C TYR A 234 3.22 13.95 19.75
N ALA A 235 3.53 14.13 21.04
CA ALA A 235 2.52 14.33 22.08
C ALA A 235 1.69 15.61 21.85
N ASP A 236 2.35 16.72 21.51
CA ASP A 236 1.69 17.99 21.20
C ASP A 236 0.76 17.84 19.97
N ALA A 237 1.21 17.12 18.93
CA ALA A 237 0.41 16.85 17.74
C ALA A 237 -0.81 15.96 18.04
N LYS A 238 -0.65 14.95 18.90
CA LYS A 238 -1.74 14.05 19.32
C LYS A 238 -2.80 14.81 20.12
N GLU A 239 -2.39 15.68 21.04
CA GLU A 239 -3.31 16.52 21.81
C GLU A 239 -4.10 17.49 20.90
N GLU A 240 -3.44 18.09 19.90
CA GLU A 240 -4.12 18.98 18.94
C GLU A 240 -5.13 18.22 18.06
N ALA A 241 -4.80 16.99 17.66
CA ALA A 241 -5.71 16.13 16.92
C ALA A 241 -6.94 15.76 17.76
N ASP A 242 -6.76 15.39 19.03
CA ASP A 242 -7.86 15.06 19.95
C ASP A 242 -8.78 16.28 20.19
N LYS A 243 -8.20 17.48 20.33
CA LYS A 243 -8.96 18.74 20.44
C LYS A 243 -9.78 19.01 19.18
N ALA A 244 -9.20 18.79 18.00
CA ALA A 244 -9.90 18.99 16.74
C ALA A 244 -11.09 18.02 16.58
N ASP A 245 -10.93 16.75 16.98
CA ASP A 245 -12.01 15.76 16.93
C ASP A 245 -13.12 16.08 17.95
N MET A 246 -12.76 16.51 19.17
CA MET A 246 -13.74 17.00 20.16
C MET A 246 -14.56 18.19 19.63
N LYS A 247 -13.91 19.12 18.93
CA LYS A 247 -14.59 20.27 18.32
C LYS A 247 -15.49 19.86 17.16
N ALA A 248 -15.10 18.87 16.36
CA ALA A 248 -15.90 18.37 15.25
C ALA A 248 -17.17 17.62 15.70
N ARG A 249 -17.20 17.09 16.92
CA ARG A 249 -18.36 16.40 17.52
C ARG A 249 -19.35 17.34 18.23
N GLN A 250 -19.04 18.62 18.40
CA GLN A 250 -19.97 19.60 18.94
C GLN A 250 -20.94 20.05 17.82
N PRO A 251 -22.27 19.93 18.02
CA PRO A 251 -23.28 20.21 17.00
C PRO A 251 -23.40 21.71 16.64
#